data_AF-A0A2G5DPK3-F1
#
_entry.id   AF-A0A2G5DPK3-F1
#
_cell.length_a   1.000
_cell.length_b   1.000
_cell.length_c   1.000
_cell.angle_alpha   90.00
_cell.angle_beta   90.00
_cell.angle_gamma   90.00
#
_symmetry.space_group_name_H-M   'P 1'
#
loop_
_entity.id
_entity.type
_entity.pdbx_description
1 polymer ?
#
loop_
_entity_poly.entity_id
_entity_poly.type
_entity_poly.pdbx_seq_one_letter_code
_entity_poly.pdbx_strand_id
1 'polypeptide(L)'
;MESRNGGNYKNPCLTMHQPWASLLVYGIKRVEGRSWPSPIRGRLWIHAASKVPEPEAIKAMEDFYREIYAVNGIMDIKFPEHYPVSRLLGCVEVVGCVKCEELVCWEEVPEGVRLEGQTDFCWLCENPEKLIIPFEMRGFQRVYNLERKIYDAAVRGLSRVKGPLPVKFPLPDPRDPFSLKPGSLTSNLIGSKPYEVEKPPNLSAAIAGARTAATQFSKRDRSYPSSMSGDVLNCSEASQSMNNSTEDER
;
A
#
# COMPACT_ATOMS: atom_id res chain seq x y z
N MET A 1 20.37 -0.76 21.25
CA MET A 1 19.27 -1.30 22.07
C MET A 1 18.10 -1.57 21.15
N GLU A 2 17.89 -2.83 20.79
CA GLU A 2 16.84 -3.25 19.86
C GLU A 2 15.46 -3.09 20.50
N SER A 3 14.58 -2.36 19.83
CA SER A 3 13.17 -2.22 20.17
C SER A 3 12.46 -3.58 20.04
N ARG A 4 12.31 -4.28 21.18
CA ARG A 4 11.50 -5.50 21.33
C ARG A 4 10.00 -5.18 21.35
N ASN A 5 9.48 -4.51 20.33
CA ASN A 5 8.05 -4.22 20.19
C ASN A 5 7.36 -5.07 19.10
N GLY A 6 7.92 -6.25 18.80
CA GLY A 6 7.29 -7.22 17.91
C GLY A 6 6.10 -7.88 18.61
N GLY A 7 4.88 -7.45 18.29
CA GLY A 7 3.68 -8.17 18.70
C GLY A 7 3.80 -9.66 18.31
N ASN A 8 3.35 -10.57 19.17
CA ASN A 8 3.40 -12.02 18.90
C ASN A 8 2.36 -12.39 17.83
N TYR A 9 2.68 -12.09 16.58
CA TYR A 9 1.85 -12.35 15.42
C TYR A 9 2.12 -13.76 14.90
N LYS A 10 1.15 -14.65 15.07
CA LYS A 10 1.20 -16.02 14.54
C LYS A 10 0.56 -16.11 13.17
N ASN A 11 -0.62 -15.51 13.03
CA ASN A 11 -1.42 -15.49 11.80
C ASN A 11 -1.94 -14.07 11.59
N PRO A 12 -1.07 -13.09 11.32
CA PRO A 12 -1.47 -11.69 11.26
C PRO A 12 -2.45 -11.45 10.12
N CYS A 13 -3.46 -10.63 10.39
CA CYS A 13 -4.48 -10.19 9.47
C CYS A 13 -4.63 -8.68 9.56
N LEU A 14 -4.89 -8.06 8.42
CA LEU A 14 -5.21 -6.64 8.29
C LEU A 14 -6.56 -6.47 7.64
N THR A 15 -7.44 -5.72 8.31
CA THR A 15 -8.68 -5.26 7.71
C THR A 15 -8.44 -3.98 6.91
N MET A 16 -8.92 -3.93 5.68
CA MET A 16 -8.82 -2.78 4.78
C MET A 16 -10.09 -2.58 3.97
N HIS A 17 -10.34 -1.34 3.56
CA HIS A 17 -11.53 -0.99 2.79
C HIS A 17 -11.46 -1.53 1.36
N GLN A 18 -12.62 -1.77 0.77
CA GLN A 18 -12.72 -1.97 -0.67
C GLN A 18 -12.61 -0.63 -1.40
N PRO A 19 -12.09 -0.61 -2.64
CA PRO A 19 -11.65 -1.76 -3.45
C PRO A 19 -10.23 -2.28 -3.14
N TRP A 20 -9.44 -1.58 -2.32
CA TRP A 20 -8.03 -1.92 -2.07
C TRP A 20 -7.81 -3.34 -1.56
N ALA A 21 -8.72 -3.87 -0.73
CA ALA A 21 -8.67 -5.24 -0.23
C ALA A 21 -8.61 -6.28 -1.36
N SER A 22 -9.56 -6.21 -2.30
CA SER A 22 -9.55 -7.09 -3.46
C SER A 22 -8.34 -6.82 -4.36
N LEU A 23 -8.03 -5.55 -4.65
CA LEU A 23 -6.92 -5.23 -5.56
C LEU A 23 -5.58 -5.77 -5.06
N LEU A 24 -5.36 -5.81 -3.74
CA LEU A 24 -4.16 -6.37 -3.13
C LEU A 24 -4.07 -7.89 -3.27
N VAL A 25 -5.13 -8.63 -2.93
CA VAL A 25 -5.12 -10.11 -3.06
C VAL A 25 -5.22 -10.60 -4.51
N TYR A 26 -5.68 -9.73 -5.44
CA TYR A 26 -5.63 -9.99 -6.88
C TYR A 26 -4.26 -9.64 -7.49
N GLY A 27 -3.31 -9.13 -6.71
CA GLY A 27 -1.96 -8.78 -7.19
C GLY A 27 -1.92 -7.57 -8.13
N ILE A 28 -2.98 -6.75 -8.11
CA ILE A 28 -3.03 -5.48 -8.86
C ILE A 28 -2.35 -4.39 -8.06
N LYS A 29 -2.73 -4.26 -6.77
CA LYS A 29 -2.05 -3.41 -5.78
C LYS A 29 -0.84 -4.16 -5.21
N ARG A 30 0.30 -3.49 -5.11
CA ARG A 30 1.58 -4.07 -4.68
C ARG A 30 2.14 -3.42 -3.41
N VAL A 31 1.66 -2.23 -3.09
CA VAL A 31 2.09 -1.47 -1.91
C VAL A 31 0.88 -1.15 -1.05
N GLU A 32 0.91 -1.52 0.23
CA GLU A 32 -0.10 -1.11 1.21
C GLU A 32 0.36 0.16 1.96
N GLY A 33 -0.44 1.22 1.90
CA GLY A 33 -0.11 2.52 2.51
C GLY A 33 -0.69 2.66 3.92
N ARG A 34 0.13 3.06 4.89
CA ARG A 34 -0.27 3.32 6.28
C ARG A 34 0.46 4.52 6.86
N SER A 35 -0.15 5.18 7.85
CA SER A 35 0.49 6.23 8.65
C SER A 35 1.48 5.69 9.70
N TRP A 36 1.76 4.39 9.67
CA TRP A 36 2.62 3.71 10.63
C TRP A 36 3.37 2.55 9.97
N PRO A 37 4.61 2.24 10.43
CA PRO A 37 5.45 1.22 9.82
C PRO A 37 4.87 -0.17 10.02
N SER A 38 5.16 -1.09 9.10
CA SER A 38 4.68 -2.47 9.22
C SER A 38 5.25 -3.15 10.48
N PRO A 39 4.40 -3.75 11.33
CA PRO A 39 4.84 -4.40 12.57
C PRO A 39 5.27 -5.85 12.33
N ILE A 40 5.19 -6.32 11.08
CA ILE A 40 5.39 -7.70 10.68
C ILE A 40 6.22 -7.80 9.38
N ARG A 41 6.73 -9.01 9.15
CA ARG A 41 7.25 -9.50 7.88
C ARG A 41 6.70 -10.89 7.63
N GLY A 42 6.62 -11.27 6.37
CA GLY A 42 6.03 -12.54 5.94
C GLY A 42 4.53 -12.44 5.69
N ARG A 43 3.83 -13.57 5.78
CA ARG A 43 2.41 -13.70 5.41
C ARG A 43 1.52 -12.75 6.21
N LEU A 44 0.70 -11.98 5.50
CA LEU A 44 -0.37 -11.14 6.03
C LEU A 44 -1.71 -11.51 5.37
N TRP A 45 -2.66 -11.91 6.19
CA TRP A 45 -4.04 -12.14 5.76
C TRP A 45 -4.77 -10.83 5.51
N ILE A 46 -5.61 -10.79 4.48
CA ILE A 46 -6.34 -9.59 4.08
C ILE A 46 -7.84 -9.83 4.25
N HIS A 47 -8.44 -9.01 5.10
CA HIS A 47 -9.87 -8.96 5.33
C HIS A 47 -10.47 -7.68 4.74
N ALA A 48 -11.57 -7.80 4.01
CA ALA A 48 -12.33 -6.67 3.52
C ALA A 48 -13.24 -6.11 4.62
N ALA A 49 -13.10 -4.82 4.90
CA ALA A 49 -13.95 -4.09 5.84
C ALA A 49 -15.44 -4.15 5.46
N SER A 50 -16.32 -3.80 6.40
CA SER A 50 -17.77 -3.92 6.21
C SER A 50 -18.42 -2.82 5.38
N LYS A 51 -17.78 -1.64 5.28
CA LYS A 51 -18.34 -0.52 4.51
C LYS A 51 -18.26 -0.83 3.02
N VAL A 52 -19.43 -0.81 2.37
CA VAL A 52 -19.58 -0.95 0.92
C VAL A 52 -18.91 0.24 0.22
N PRO A 53 -18.03 0.00 -0.77
CA PRO A 53 -17.40 1.07 -1.52
C PRO A 53 -18.41 1.76 -2.45
N GLU A 54 -18.30 3.07 -2.59
CA GLU A 54 -19.06 3.82 -3.60
C GLU A 54 -18.61 3.38 -5.01
N PRO A 55 -19.53 3.19 -5.98
CA PRO A 55 -19.17 2.81 -7.35
C PRO A 55 -18.14 3.74 -7.99
N GLU A 56 -18.24 5.03 -7.71
CA GLU A 56 -17.31 6.07 -8.17
C GLU A 56 -15.91 5.84 -7.62
N ALA A 57 -15.80 5.38 -6.38
CA ALA A 57 -14.52 5.06 -5.77
C ALA A 57 -13.90 3.78 -6.33
N ILE A 58 -14.72 2.77 -6.66
CA ILE A 58 -14.25 1.60 -7.40
C ILE A 58 -13.67 2.05 -8.74
N LYS A 59 -14.46 2.80 -9.52
CA LYS A 59 -14.06 3.29 -10.83
C LYS A 59 -12.78 4.12 -10.77
N ALA A 60 -12.69 5.06 -9.83
CA ALA A 60 -11.51 5.91 -9.64
C ALA A 60 -10.25 5.08 -9.34
N MET A 61 -10.37 4.03 -8.53
CA MET A 61 -9.24 3.14 -8.25
C MET A 61 -8.89 2.22 -9.42
N GLU A 62 -9.87 1.73 -10.18
CA GLU A 62 -9.60 0.96 -11.40
C GLU A 62 -8.91 1.83 -12.46
N ASP A 63 -9.39 3.06 -12.68
CA ASP A 63 -8.77 4.03 -13.58
C ASP A 63 -7.34 4.36 -13.12
N PHE A 64 -7.13 4.58 -11.81
CA PHE A 64 -5.79 4.76 -11.24
C PHE A 64 -4.87 3.58 -11.57
N TYR A 65 -5.30 2.34 -11.35
CA TYR A 65 -4.45 1.20 -11.68
C TYR A 65 -4.25 1.05 -13.19
N ARG A 66 -5.23 1.35 -14.04
CA ARG A 66 -5.01 1.37 -15.50
C ARG A 66 -3.89 2.32 -15.87
N GLU A 67 -3.92 3.55 -15.37
CA GLU A 67 -2.91 4.57 -15.69
C GLU A 67 -1.52 4.20 -15.15
N ILE A 68 -1.39 3.74 -13.90
CA ILE A 68 -0.06 3.39 -13.36
C ILE A 68 0.55 2.15 -14.02
N TYR A 69 -0.25 1.23 -14.58
CA TYR A 69 0.27 0.09 -15.33
C TYR A 69 0.58 0.48 -16.78
N ALA A 70 -0.16 1.44 -17.36
CA ALA A 70 0.10 1.98 -18.68
C ALA A 70 1.48 2.66 -18.78
N VAL A 71 1.97 3.31 -17.72
CA VAL A 71 3.35 3.85 -17.69
C VAL A 71 4.42 2.75 -17.82
N ASN A 72 4.07 1.50 -17.51
CA ASN A 72 4.92 0.32 -17.72
C ASN A 72 4.55 -0.47 -18.99
N GLY A 73 3.72 0.11 -19.88
CA GLY A 73 3.30 -0.50 -21.14
C GLY A 73 2.21 -1.58 -21.00
N ILE A 74 1.56 -1.70 -19.85
CA ILE A 74 0.54 -2.71 -19.58
C ILE A 74 -0.84 -2.07 -19.69
N MET A 75 -1.55 -2.38 -20.77
CA MET A 75 -2.87 -1.80 -21.07
C MET A 75 -4.04 -2.73 -20.73
N ASP A 76 -3.82 -4.04 -20.73
CA ASP A 76 -4.85 -5.04 -20.46
C ASP A 76 -4.77 -5.53 -19.01
N ILE A 77 -5.61 -4.95 -18.15
CA ILE A 77 -5.74 -5.33 -16.75
C ILE A 77 -7.16 -5.83 -16.53
N LYS A 78 -7.26 -7.07 -16.06
CA LYS A 78 -8.52 -7.66 -15.61
C LYS A 78 -8.75 -7.35 -14.14
N PHE A 79 -9.72 -6.50 -13.86
CA PHE A 79 -10.17 -6.19 -12.50
C PHE A 79 -11.12 -7.26 -11.94
N PRO A 80 -11.24 -7.39 -10.61
CA PRO A 80 -12.26 -8.23 -9.98
C PRO A 80 -13.67 -7.79 -10.39
N GLU A 81 -14.53 -8.75 -10.75
CA GLU A 81 -15.95 -8.47 -11.06
C GLU A 81 -16.75 -8.05 -9.81
N HIS A 82 -16.28 -8.43 -8.62
CA HIS A 82 -16.95 -8.19 -7.36
C HIS A 82 -15.96 -7.80 -6.24
N TYR A 83 -16.41 -6.91 -5.35
CA TYR A 83 -15.67 -6.40 -4.20
C TYR A 83 -16.40 -6.76 -2.89
N PRO A 84 -16.32 -8.03 -2.43
CA PRO A 84 -17.06 -8.47 -1.25
C PRO A 84 -16.59 -7.74 0.02
N VAL A 85 -17.53 -7.44 0.92
CA VAL A 85 -17.28 -6.81 2.22
C VAL A 85 -17.42 -7.82 3.36
N SER A 86 -16.84 -7.52 4.53
CA SER A 86 -16.90 -8.36 5.74
C SER A 86 -16.39 -9.79 5.53
N ARG A 87 -15.39 -9.98 4.66
CA ARG A 87 -14.85 -11.30 4.33
C ARG A 87 -13.33 -11.33 4.35
N LEU A 88 -12.78 -12.44 4.83
CA LEU A 88 -11.39 -12.80 4.60
C LEU A 88 -11.23 -13.19 3.13
N LEU A 89 -10.32 -12.52 2.42
CA LEU A 89 -10.18 -12.67 0.97
C LEU A 89 -9.01 -13.55 0.55
N GLY A 90 -7.94 -13.57 1.33
CA GLY A 90 -6.67 -14.16 0.94
C GLY A 90 -5.52 -13.64 1.78
N CYS A 91 -4.31 -13.72 1.25
CA CYS A 91 -3.12 -13.19 1.88
C CYS A 91 -2.09 -12.68 0.86
N VAL A 92 -1.17 -11.87 1.34
CA VAL A 92 0.06 -11.45 0.65
C VAL A 92 1.25 -11.71 1.56
N GLU A 93 2.45 -11.55 1.04
CA GLU A 93 3.69 -11.56 1.82
C GLU A 93 4.23 -10.15 1.97
N VAL A 94 4.32 -9.63 3.20
CA VAL A 94 4.97 -8.35 3.47
C VAL A 94 6.47 -8.58 3.54
N VAL A 95 7.19 -8.17 2.51
CA VAL A 95 8.65 -8.36 2.38
C VAL A 95 9.45 -7.19 2.92
N GLY A 96 8.82 -6.02 3.05
CA GLY A 96 9.53 -4.78 3.37
C GLY A 96 8.59 -3.67 3.81
N CYS A 97 9.18 -2.60 4.33
CA CYS A 97 8.48 -1.36 4.62
C CYS A 97 9.47 -0.22 4.40
N VAL A 98 9.11 0.73 3.57
CA VAL A 98 9.91 1.94 3.28
C VAL A 98 9.01 3.17 3.44
N LYS A 99 9.59 4.37 3.47
CA LYS A 99 8.80 5.59 3.41
C LYS A 99 8.32 5.89 1.98
N CYS A 100 7.29 6.75 1.84
CA CYS A 100 6.83 7.18 0.51
C CYS A 100 7.96 7.80 -0.32
N GLU A 101 8.80 8.65 0.28
CA GLU A 101 9.85 9.38 -0.45
C GLU A 101 10.93 8.41 -0.96
N GLU A 102 11.25 7.40 -0.15
CA GLU A 102 12.15 6.32 -0.55
C GLU A 102 11.59 5.52 -1.73
N LEU A 103 10.30 5.15 -1.69
CA LEU A 103 9.67 4.37 -2.77
C LEU A 103 9.58 5.16 -4.09
N VAL A 104 9.25 6.45 -4.03
CA VAL A 104 9.11 7.29 -5.24
C VAL A 104 10.43 7.44 -5.99
N CYS A 105 11.55 7.46 -5.26
CA CYS A 105 12.90 7.57 -5.81
C CYS A 105 13.57 6.22 -6.11
N TRP A 106 12.88 5.09 -5.93
CA TRP A 106 13.49 3.77 -6.04
C TRP A 106 13.54 3.26 -7.49
N GLU A 107 14.57 3.65 -8.26
CA GLU A 107 14.68 3.38 -9.70
C GLU A 107 14.67 1.90 -10.09
N GLU A 108 15.12 1.02 -9.20
CA GLU A 108 15.15 -0.43 -9.42
C GLU A 108 13.77 -1.09 -9.41
N VAL A 109 12.71 -0.38 -8.98
CA VAL A 109 11.33 -0.86 -9.07
C VAL A 109 10.55 -0.16 -10.21
N PRO A 110 9.61 -0.85 -10.87
CA PRO A 110 8.85 -0.27 -11.98
C PRO A 110 8.13 1.03 -11.59
N GLU A 111 8.10 1.99 -12.51
CA GLU A 111 7.48 3.31 -12.27
C GLU A 111 6.04 3.24 -11.74
N GLY A 112 5.21 2.32 -12.24
CA GLY A 112 3.86 2.13 -11.74
C GLY A 112 3.80 1.75 -10.26
N VAL A 113 4.79 1.02 -9.75
CA VAL A 113 4.90 0.67 -8.32
C VAL A 113 5.26 1.90 -7.49
N ARG A 114 6.19 2.72 -7.99
CA ARG A 114 6.61 3.97 -7.33
C ARG A 114 5.42 4.91 -7.11
N LEU A 115 4.51 4.98 -8.08
CA LEU A 115 3.29 5.78 -8.04
C LEU A 115 2.26 5.30 -7.01
N GLU A 116 2.34 4.07 -6.50
CA GLU A 116 1.49 3.59 -5.40
C GLU A 116 1.85 4.22 -4.04
N GLY A 117 3.03 4.84 -3.92
CA GLY A 117 3.53 5.51 -2.72
C GLY A 117 2.80 6.80 -2.39
N GLN A 118 1.57 6.70 -1.88
CA GLN A 118 0.69 7.83 -1.57
C GLN A 118 0.49 8.05 -0.05
N THR A 119 1.25 7.36 0.81
CA THR A 119 1.12 7.43 2.28
C THR A 119 2.48 7.23 2.93
N ASP A 120 2.69 7.84 4.10
CA ASP A 120 3.95 7.90 4.85
C ASP A 120 4.75 6.59 4.85
N PHE A 121 4.11 5.46 5.18
CA PHE A 121 4.74 4.15 5.19
C PHE A 121 4.13 3.24 4.14
N CYS A 122 4.99 2.71 3.29
CA CYS A 122 4.68 1.83 2.18
C CYS A 122 5.10 0.40 2.53
N TRP A 123 4.12 -0.46 2.82
CA TRP A 123 4.34 -1.87 3.08
C TRP A 123 4.41 -2.60 1.74
N LEU A 124 5.54 -3.26 1.50
CA LEU A 124 5.85 -3.88 0.22
C LEU A 124 5.30 -5.31 0.22
N CYS A 125 4.38 -5.60 -0.70
CA CYS A 125 3.63 -6.85 -0.74
C CYS A 125 3.97 -7.67 -1.98
N GLU A 126 4.34 -8.94 -1.77
CA GLU A 126 4.60 -9.94 -2.81
C GLU A 126 3.66 -11.14 -2.67
N ASN A 127 3.75 -12.08 -3.61
CA ASN A 127 3.13 -13.40 -3.55
C ASN A 127 1.65 -13.39 -3.12
N PRO A 128 0.77 -12.69 -3.86
CA PRO A 128 -0.66 -12.67 -3.56
C PRO A 128 -1.28 -14.06 -3.76
N GLU A 129 -2.06 -14.48 -2.78
CA GLU A 129 -2.88 -15.68 -2.81
C GLU A 129 -4.31 -15.31 -2.43
N LYS A 130 -5.31 -15.76 -3.21
CA LYS A 130 -6.72 -15.51 -2.94
C LYS A 130 -7.41 -16.78 -2.48
N LEU A 131 -8.37 -16.65 -1.59
CA LEU A 131 -9.28 -17.74 -1.25
C LEU A 131 -10.21 -18.01 -2.43
N ILE A 132 -10.40 -19.29 -2.75
CA ILE A 132 -11.39 -19.73 -3.74
C ILE A 132 -12.79 -19.32 -3.27
N ILE A 133 -13.06 -19.47 -1.96
CA ILE A 133 -14.30 -19.06 -1.31
C ILE A 133 -13.93 -18.13 -0.13
N PRO A 134 -14.20 -16.82 -0.22
CA PRO A 134 -13.94 -15.89 0.88
C PRO A 134 -14.78 -16.20 2.13
N PHE A 135 -14.16 -16.16 3.31
CA PHE A 135 -14.81 -16.50 4.57
C PHE A 135 -15.48 -15.28 5.19
N GLU A 136 -16.74 -15.41 5.57
CA GLU A 136 -17.42 -14.38 6.35
C GLU A 136 -16.89 -14.35 7.78
N MET A 137 -16.39 -13.18 8.20
CA MET A 137 -15.90 -12.98 9.56
C MET A 137 -15.83 -11.49 9.89
N ARG A 138 -15.83 -11.18 11.19
CA ARG A 138 -15.60 -9.83 11.69
C ARG A 138 -14.13 -9.43 11.50
N GLY A 139 -13.91 -8.21 11.01
CA GLY A 139 -12.60 -7.57 10.98
C GLY A 139 -12.31 -6.79 12.26
N PHE A 140 -11.04 -6.50 12.51
CA PHE A 140 -10.61 -5.74 13.68
C PHE A 140 -9.66 -4.61 13.26
N GLN A 141 -9.52 -3.62 14.15
CA GLN A 141 -8.58 -2.52 13.95
C GLN A 141 -7.13 -2.98 14.10
N ARG A 142 -6.22 -2.31 13.38
CA ARG A 142 -4.78 -2.63 13.32
C ARG A 142 -4.54 -4.07 12.83
N VAL A 143 -3.32 -4.56 12.96
CA VAL A 143 -2.99 -5.97 12.68
C VAL A 143 -3.40 -6.81 13.88
N TYR A 144 -4.15 -7.88 13.63
CA TYR A 144 -4.64 -8.83 14.63
C TYR A 144 -4.33 -10.27 14.20
N ASN A 145 -4.38 -11.23 15.12
CA ASN A 145 -4.21 -12.64 14.77
C ASN A 145 -5.55 -13.26 14.36
N LEU A 146 -5.58 -14.00 13.25
CA LEU A 146 -6.70 -14.88 12.93
C LEU A 146 -6.87 -15.96 14.00
N GLU A 147 -8.12 -16.31 14.27
CA GLU A 147 -8.44 -17.51 15.04
C GLU A 147 -7.89 -18.75 14.34
N ARG A 148 -7.36 -19.70 15.13
CA ARG A 148 -6.70 -20.90 14.60
C ARG A 148 -7.61 -21.69 13.65
N LYS A 149 -8.89 -21.84 13.98
CA LYS A 149 -9.86 -22.58 13.14
C LYS A 149 -10.05 -21.91 11.77
N ILE A 150 -10.14 -20.58 11.73
CA ILE A 150 -10.28 -19.80 10.51
C ILE A 150 -9.00 -19.93 9.67
N TYR A 151 -7.83 -19.75 10.30
CA TYR A 151 -6.54 -19.92 9.63
C TYR A 151 -6.38 -21.32 9.01
N ASP A 152 -6.61 -22.38 9.79
CA ASP A 152 -6.45 -23.77 9.34
C ASP A 152 -7.35 -24.05 8.13
N ALA A 153 -8.57 -23.52 8.13
CA ALA A 153 -9.48 -23.62 6.99
C ALA A 153 -9.02 -22.78 5.79
N ALA A 154 -8.53 -21.56 6.04
CA ALA A 154 -8.19 -20.61 4.99
C ALA A 154 -6.97 -21.09 4.19
N VAL A 155 -5.94 -21.63 4.85
CA VAL A 155 -4.74 -22.16 4.18
C VAL A 155 -5.10 -23.23 3.16
N ARG A 156 -6.12 -24.08 3.43
CA ARG A 156 -6.57 -25.12 2.51
C ARG A 156 -7.29 -24.59 1.28
N GLY A 157 -7.80 -23.36 1.33
CA GLY A 157 -8.59 -22.73 0.26
C GLY A 157 -7.83 -21.72 -0.59
N LEU A 158 -6.51 -21.59 -0.39
CA LEU A 158 -5.69 -20.61 -1.12
C LEU A 158 -5.40 -21.07 -2.54
N SER A 159 -5.45 -20.10 -3.45
CA SER A 159 -4.99 -20.22 -4.83
C SER A 159 -4.02 -19.08 -5.11
N ARG A 160 -2.85 -19.43 -5.65
CA ARG A 160 -1.87 -18.44 -6.10
C ARG A 160 -2.47 -17.52 -7.15
N VAL A 161 -2.14 -16.24 -7.08
CA VAL A 161 -2.53 -15.23 -8.06
C VAL A 161 -1.30 -14.74 -8.80
N LYS A 162 -1.41 -14.60 -10.12
CA LYS A 162 -0.41 -13.95 -10.95
C LYS A 162 -0.98 -12.60 -11.39
N GLY A 163 -0.51 -11.52 -10.76
CA GLY A 163 -0.93 -10.16 -11.09
C GLY A 163 -0.45 -9.73 -12.49
N PRO A 164 -0.90 -8.55 -12.98
CA PRO A 164 -0.55 -8.08 -14.32
C PRO A 164 0.96 -7.85 -14.50
N LEU A 165 1.64 -7.38 -13.45
CA LEU A 165 3.10 -7.27 -13.38
C LEU A 165 3.57 -7.75 -12.00
N PRO A 166 3.93 -9.04 -11.85
CA PRO A 166 4.52 -9.53 -10.62
C PRO A 166 5.83 -8.80 -10.33
N VAL A 167 5.99 -8.30 -9.11
CA VAL A 167 7.17 -7.54 -8.68
C VAL A 167 7.89 -8.34 -7.60
N LYS A 168 9.22 -8.35 -7.69
CA LYS A 168 10.11 -8.79 -6.62
C LYS A 168 10.90 -7.57 -6.17
N PHE A 169 10.65 -7.09 -4.95
CA PHE A 169 11.35 -5.97 -4.36
C PHE A 169 12.82 -6.33 -4.09
N PRO A 170 13.79 -5.55 -4.64
CA PRO A 170 15.20 -5.81 -4.39
C PRO A 170 15.54 -5.52 -2.93
N LEU A 171 16.46 -6.31 -2.37
CA LEU A 171 16.94 -6.12 -1.00
C LEU A 171 18.20 -5.24 -1.05
N PRO A 172 18.30 -4.17 -0.22
CA PRO A 172 19.53 -3.38 -0.11
C PRO A 172 20.75 -4.21 0.31
N ASP A 173 20.57 -5.15 1.25
CA ASP A 173 21.56 -6.20 1.53
C ASP A 173 20.92 -7.57 1.20
N PRO A 174 21.36 -8.25 0.13
CA PRO A 174 20.86 -9.58 -0.23
C PRO A 174 21.04 -10.64 0.86
N ARG A 175 21.94 -10.42 1.82
CA ARG A 175 22.21 -11.34 2.94
C ARG A 175 21.30 -11.08 4.14
N ASP A 176 20.65 -9.91 4.18
CA ASP A 176 19.69 -9.56 5.22
C ASP A 176 18.28 -9.46 4.60
N PRO A 177 17.42 -10.48 4.77
CA PRO A 177 16.05 -10.45 4.28
C PRO A 177 15.19 -9.37 4.96
N PHE A 178 15.67 -8.74 6.04
CA PHE A 178 15.01 -7.66 6.76
C PHE A 178 15.57 -6.27 6.42
N SER A 179 16.46 -6.17 5.42
CA SER A 179 17.12 -4.92 5.03
C SER A 179 16.18 -3.86 4.46
N LEU A 180 14.95 -4.21 4.06
CA LEU A 180 13.93 -3.27 3.63
C LEU A 180 13.16 -2.68 4.82
N LYS A 181 13.78 -1.74 5.54
CA LYS A 181 13.16 -0.96 6.63
C LYS A 181 13.15 0.54 6.29
N PRO A 182 12.30 1.37 6.93
CA PRO A 182 12.28 2.80 6.68
C PRO A 182 13.67 3.42 6.89
N GLY A 183 14.12 4.23 5.93
CA GLY A 183 15.45 4.84 5.90
C GLY A 183 16.54 4.02 5.19
N SER A 184 16.24 2.80 4.73
CA SER A 184 17.25 1.91 4.13
C SER A 184 17.62 2.26 2.69
N LEU A 185 16.81 3.08 2.01
CA LEU A 185 17.06 3.51 0.63
C LEU A 185 17.63 4.94 0.57
N THR A 186 17.98 5.52 1.72
CA THR A 186 18.45 6.92 1.82
C THR A 186 19.75 7.20 1.08
N SER A 187 20.62 6.20 0.86
CA SER A 187 21.83 6.37 0.03
C SER A 187 21.49 6.75 -1.42
N ASN A 188 20.34 6.30 -1.92
CA ASN A 188 19.91 6.55 -3.31
C ASN A 188 19.31 7.95 -3.49
N LEU A 189 18.90 8.62 -2.41
CA LEU A 189 18.33 9.97 -2.43
C LEU A 189 19.38 11.08 -2.63
N ILE A 190 20.65 10.81 -2.32
CA ILE A 190 21.73 11.82 -2.32
C ILE A 190 22.19 12.17 -3.76
N GLY A 191 21.85 11.35 -4.76
CA GLY A 191 22.22 11.57 -6.16
C GLY A 191 21.05 11.86 -7.12
N SER A 192 19.80 11.60 -6.70
CA SER A 192 18.62 11.76 -7.56
C SER A 192 18.06 13.17 -7.47
N LYS A 193 18.13 13.95 -8.56
CA LYS A 193 17.33 15.18 -8.71
C LYS A 193 15.84 14.87 -8.48
N PRO A 194 15.05 15.82 -7.96
CA PRO A 194 13.59 15.64 -7.89
C PRO A 194 13.09 15.23 -9.27
N TYR A 195 12.43 14.08 -9.34
CA TYR A 195 11.87 13.55 -10.57
C TYR A 195 10.60 14.37 -10.90
N GLU A 196 10.77 15.60 -11.38
CA GLU A 196 9.72 16.39 -12.02
C GLU A 196 9.54 15.86 -13.45
N VAL A 197 8.96 14.67 -13.57
CA VAL A 197 8.34 14.28 -14.83
C VAL A 197 6.97 14.93 -14.85
N GLU A 198 6.74 15.82 -15.82
CA GLU A 198 5.40 16.29 -16.16
C GLU A 198 4.52 15.06 -16.43
N LYS A 199 3.73 14.68 -15.43
CA LYS A 199 2.86 13.52 -15.53
C LYS A 199 1.82 13.82 -16.61
N PRO A 200 1.53 12.87 -17.51
CA PRO A 200 0.46 13.07 -18.47
C PRO A 200 -0.84 13.41 -17.73
N PRO A 201 -1.70 14.28 -18.29
CA PRO A 201 -2.87 14.82 -17.61
C PRO A 201 -3.81 13.71 -17.09
N ASN A 202 -3.92 12.60 -17.83
CA ASN A 202 -4.71 11.44 -17.43
C ASN A 202 -4.18 10.80 -16.13
N LEU A 203 -2.85 10.62 -16.00
CA LEU A 203 -2.24 10.06 -14.81
C LEU A 203 -2.42 10.98 -13.59
N SER A 204 -2.28 12.29 -13.79
CA SER A 204 -2.49 13.28 -12.72
C SER A 204 -3.93 13.25 -12.21
N ALA A 205 -4.92 13.25 -13.13
CA ALA A 205 -6.32 13.15 -12.80
C ALA A 205 -6.66 11.83 -12.08
N ALA A 206 -6.06 10.71 -12.51
CA ALA A 206 -6.27 9.42 -11.90
C ALA A 206 -5.68 9.33 -10.47
N ILE A 207 -4.49 9.91 -10.23
CA ILE A 207 -3.92 10.05 -8.88
C ILE A 207 -4.86 10.89 -7.99
N ALA A 208 -5.36 12.02 -8.49
CA ALA A 208 -6.29 12.87 -7.74
C ALA A 208 -7.61 12.15 -7.42
N GLY A 209 -8.14 11.37 -8.37
CA GLY A 209 -9.31 10.51 -8.17
C GLY A 209 -9.08 9.46 -7.08
N ALA A 210 -7.95 8.76 -7.11
CA ALA A 210 -7.58 7.78 -6.09
C ALA A 210 -7.45 8.41 -4.69
N ARG A 211 -6.82 9.58 -4.59
CA ARG A 211 -6.72 10.34 -3.32
C ARG A 211 -8.09 10.71 -2.79
N THR A 212 -8.98 11.20 -3.66
CA THR A 212 -10.36 11.55 -3.29
C THR A 212 -11.10 10.32 -2.78
N ALA A 213 -11.02 9.19 -3.50
CA ALA A 213 -11.61 7.92 -3.10
C ALA A 213 -11.12 7.44 -1.73
N ALA A 214 -9.85 7.63 -1.38
CA ALA A 214 -9.30 7.26 -0.07
C ALA A 214 -9.96 8.04 1.09
N THR A 215 -10.36 9.30 0.88
CA THR A 215 -10.94 10.15 1.94
C THR A 215 -12.38 9.79 2.33
N GLN A 216 -13.10 9.01 1.51
CA GLN A 216 -14.52 8.70 1.76
C GLN A 216 -14.74 7.95 3.09
N PHE A 217 -13.72 7.28 3.62
CA PHE A 217 -13.79 6.50 4.85
C PHE A 217 -13.47 7.31 6.11
N SER A 218 -12.91 8.51 5.96
CA SER A 218 -12.46 9.35 7.08
C SER A 218 -13.56 10.22 7.71
N LYS A 219 -14.73 10.35 7.07
CA LYS A 219 -15.73 11.38 7.40
C LYS A 219 -16.81 11.02 8.44
N ARG A 220 -16.76 9.86 9.13
CA ARG A 220 -17.88 9.44 10.02
C ARG A 220 -17.61 9.23 11.51
N ASP A 221 -16.42 9.56 12.01
CA ASP A 221 -16.18 9.61 13.47
C ASP A 221 -15.94 11.06 13.91
N ARG A 222 -17.02 11.86 13.98
CA ARG A 222 -17.04 13.14 14.69
C ARG A 222 -18.20 13.18 15.67
N SER A 223 -18.09 12.38 16.74
CA SER A 223 -18.55 12.81 18.05
C SER A 223 -17.29 12.96 18.91
N TYR A 224 -17.11 14.14 19.50
CA TYR A 224 -15.96 14.68 20.27
C TYR A 224 -15.07 15.67 19.50
N PRO A 225 -15.04 16.95 19.93
CA PRO A 225 -14.11 17.93 19.38
C PRO A 225 -12.73 17.68 20.00
N SER A 226 -11.76 17.34 19.15
CA SER A 226 -10.35 17.54 19.46
C SER A 226 -9.66 18.09 18.23
N SER A 227 -9.23 19.33 18.37
CA SER A 227 -8.31 20.03 17.50
C SER A 227 -7.00 19.23 17.37
N MET A 228 -6.69 18.77 16.17
CA MET A 228 -5.33 18.59 15.63
C MET A 228 -5.53 18.14 14.17
N SER A 229 -5.37 19.08 13.26
CA SER A 229 -5.36 18.86 11.81
C SER A 229 -4.10 18.06 11.47
N GLY A 230 -4.25 16.78 11.14
CA GLY A 230 -3.19 16.01 10.52
C GLY A 230 -3.23 16.27 9.01
N ASP A 231 -2.35 17.13 8.52
CA ASP A 231 -2.18 17.35 7.09
C ASP A 231 -1.67 16.06 6.45
N VAL A 232 -2.40 15.59 5.44
CA VAL A 232 -1.94 14.54 4.54
C VAL A 232 -0.74 15.11 3.80
N LEU A 233 0.47 14.71 4.20
CA LEU A 233 1.71 15.10 3.54
C LEU A 233 1.63 14.73 2.06
N ASN A 234 1.68 15.75 1.21
CA ASN A 234 1.80 15.61 -0.22
C ASN A 234 3.24 15.14 -0.52
N CYS A 235 3.52 13.83 -0.49
CA CYS A 235 4.87 13.32 -0.79
C CYS A 235 5.34 13.67 -2.22
N SER A 236 4.45 14.16 -3.09
CA SER A 236 4.82 14.71 -4.40
C SER A 236 5.33 16.17 -4.38
N GLU A 237 5.18 16.92 -3.28
CA GLU A 237 5.64 18.31 -3.15
C GLU A 237 6.78 18.49 -2.13
N ALA A 238 7.10 17.46 -1.33
CA ALA A 238 8.07 17.54 -0.22
C ALA A 238 9.53 17.80 -0.64
N SER A 239 9.83 17.92 -1.93
CA SER A 239 11.17 18.23 -2.47
C SER A 239 11.49 19.73 -2.57
N GLN A 240 10.57 20.65 -2.23
CA GLN A 240 10.76 22.09 -2.45
C GLN A 240 11.13 22.94 -1.21
N SER A 241 11.28 22.38 0.00
CA SER A 241 11.46 23.19 1.23
C SER A 241 12.85 23.19 1.88
N MET A 242 13.90 22.80 1.17
CA MET A 242 15.29 22.98 1.62
C MET A 242 16.13 23.61 0.51
N ASN A 243 16.01 24.93 0.34
CA ASN A 243 17.04 25.80 -0.23
C ASN A 243 16.53 27.25 -0.14
N ASN A 244 16.81 27.92 0.97
CA ASN A 244 16.96 29.37 1.05
C ASN A 244 17.46 29.75 2.44
N SER A 245 18.76 29.54 2.66
CA SER A 245 19.46 30.19 3.77
C SER A 245 20.95 30.23 3.48
N THR A 246 21.36 31.08 2.54
CA THR A 246 22.69 31.72 2.53
C THR A 246 22.68 32.77 1.43
N GLU A 247 22.70 34.04 1.82
CA GLU A 247 23.57 35.11 1.30
C GLU A 247 22.99 36.46 1.74
N ASP A 248 23.52 36.98 2.85
CA ASP A 248 23.56 38.42 3.10
C ASP A 248 24.70 38.67 4.11
N GLU A 249 25.93 38.73 3.60
CA GLU A 249 27.03 39.43 4.24
C GLU A 249 27.89 40.12 3.18
N ARG A 250 27.91 41.47 3.28
CA ARG A 250 28.78 42.50 2.66
C ARG A 250 28.29 43.23 1.42
#